data_AF-A0A2M9P410-F1
#
_entry.id   AF-A0A2M9P410-F1
#
_cell.length_a   1.000
_cell.length_b   1.000
_cell.length_c   1.000
_cell.angle_alpha   90.00
_cell.angle_beta   90.00
_cell.angle_gamma   90.00
#
_symmetry.space_group_name_H-M   'P 1'
#
loop_
_entity.id
_entity.type
_entity.pdbx_description
1 polymer ?
#
loop_
_entity_poly.entity_id
_entity_poly.type
_entity_poly.pdbx_seq_one_letter_code
_entity_poly.pdbx_strand_id
1 'polypeptide(L)'
;QVRFYPVSEQELDEQREAFREGRAQIRIEDSEFDFADYRRFLADNAEDISAFQQRQQQAFSHEVTRWQAEEEEAEAQLLPPPTDEEEVDGDLVSADLNGSVWKILVEPGQRVEAGQPLIVVEAMKMELAVTAPRAGIVKRISCQQGRPVGPG
;
A
#
# COMPACT_ATOMS: atom_id res chain seq x y z
N GLN A 1 -28.00 -10.53 9.28
CA GLN A 1 -26.68 -11.19 9.18
C GLN A 1 -26.22 -11.10 7.74
N VAL A 2 -24.93 -10.85 7.46
CA VAL A 2 -24.38 -10.91 6.09
C VAL A 2 -23.75 -12.28 5.90
N ARG A 3 -24.08 -12.95 4.80
CA ARG A 3 -23.53 -14.26 4.44
C ARG A 3 -22.94 -14.18 3.04
N PHE A 4 -21.71 -14.66 2.89
CA PHE A 4 -21.07 -14.78 1.58
C PHE A 4 -21.40 -16.13 0.97
N TYR A 5 -21.48 -16.15 -0.35
CA TYR A 5 -21.57 -17.37 -1.15
C TYR A 5 -20.57 -17.24 -2.31
N PRO A 6 -19.94 -18.34 -2.72
CA PRO A 6 -18.93 -18.29 -3.78
C PRO A 6 -19.57 -17.96 -5.12
N VAL A 7 -18.90 -17.09 -5.88
CA VAL A 7 -19.18 -16.73 -7.28
C VAL A 7 -17.86 -16.60 -8.01
N SER A 8 -17.87 -16.75 -9.33
CA SER A 8 -16.76 -16.40 -10.20
C SER A 8 -16.62 -14.88 -10.34
N GLU A 9 -15.47 -14.41 -10.82
CA GLU A 9 -15.22 -12.99 -11.11
C GLU A 9 -16.21 -12.45 -12.16
N GLN A 10 -16.46 -13.22 -13.23
CA GLN A 10 -17.41 -12.85 -14.27
C GLN A 10 -18.83 -12.68 -13.70
N GLU A 11 -19.30 -13.64 -12.90
CA GLU A 11 -20.62 -13.55 -12.25
C GLU A 11 -20.71 -12.35 -11.31
N LEU A 12 -19.63 -12.03 -10.58
CA LEU A 12 -19.59 -10.88 -9.68
C LEU A 12 -19.71 -9.56 -10.44
N ASP A 13 -19.06 -9.44 -11.59
CA ASP A 13 -19.15 -8.23 -12.43
C ASP A 13 -20.55 -8.05 -13.04
N GLU A 14 -21.14 -9.13 -13.55
CA GLU A 14 -22.52 -9.13 -14.03
C GLU A 14 -23.51 -8.73 -12.92
N GLN A 15 -23.33 -9.25 -11.70
CA GLN A 15 -24.13 -8.88 -10.53
C GLN A 15 -23.97 -7.40 -10.15
N ARG A 16 -22.75 -6.86 -10.21
CA ARG A 16 -22.46 -5.44 -9.93
C ARG A 16 -23.13 -4.51 -10.93
N GLU A 17 -23.09 -4.84 -12.21
CA GLU A 17 -23.79 -4.07 -13.26
C GLU A 17 -25.30 -4.11 -13.06
N ALA A 18 -25.86 -5.31 -12.87
CA ALA A 18 -27.28 -5.48 -12.59
C ALA A 18 -27.71 -4.69 -11.34
N PHE A 19 -26.87 -4.62 -10.31
CA PHE A 19 -27.16 -3.84 -9.10
C PHE A 19 -27.20 -2.33 -9.37
N ARG A 20 -26.23 -1.79 -10.13
CA ARG A 20 -26.22 -0.36 -10.51
C ARG A 20 -27.47 0.04 -11.30
N GLU A 21 -27.98 -0.88 -12.10
CA GLU A 21 -29.18 -0.67 -12.93
C GLU A 21 -30.49 -1.02 -12.21
N GLY A 22 -30.43 -1.46 -10.94
CA GLY A 22 -31.60 -1.84 -10.15
C GLY A 22 -32.24 -3.18 -10.57
N ARG A 23 -31.54 -4.00 -11.36
CA ARG A 23 -31.98 -5.33 -11.83
C ARG A 23 -31.55 -6.48 -10.91
N ALA A 24 -30.58 -6.25 -10.03
CA ALA A 24 -30.12 -7.29 -9.11
C ALA A 24 -31.13 -7.52 -7.98
N GLN A 25 -31.35 -8.80 -7.65
CA GLN A 25 -32.15 -9.19 -6.49
C GLN A 25 -31.24 -9.50 -5.31
N ILE A 26 -31.39 -8.74 -4.24
CA ILE A 26 -30.72 -9.05 -2.96
C ILE A 26 -31.62 -10.02 -2.20
N ARG A 27 -31.08 -11.17 -1.82
CA ARG A 27 -31.76 -12.10 -0.92
C ARG A 27 -31.75 -11.53 0.50
N ILE A 28 -32.93 -11.17 0.98
CA ILE A 28 -33.16 -10.69 2.34
C ILE A 28 -34.20 -11.62 2.98
N GLU A 29 -33.89 -12.10 4.17
CA GLU A 29 -34.78 -12.97 4.95
C GLU A 29 -35.03 -12.33 6.31
N ASP A 30 -36.31 -12.18 6.66
CA ASP A 30 -36.70 -11.72 7.98
C ASP A 30 -36.44 -12.82 9.00
N SER A 31 -35.76 -12.46 10.09
CA SER A 31 -35.38 -13.37 11.15
C SER A 31 -35.17 -12.62 12.46
N GLU A 32 -35.17 -13.35 13.57
CA GLU A 32 -34.88 -12.81 14.90
C GLU A 32 -33.56 -13.36 15.42
N PHE A 33 -32.88 -12.56 16.23
CA PHE A 33 -31.66 -12.97 16.91
C PHE A 33 -31.94 -13.15 18.40
N ASP A 34 -31.87 -14.39 18.88
CA ASP A 34 -31.98 -14.70 20.29
C ASP A 34 -30.59 -14.68 20.95
N PHE A 35 -30.39 -13.74 21.87
CA PHE A 35 -29.13 -13.57 22.57
C PHE A 35 -28.85 -14.70 23.58
N ALA A 36 -29.88 -15.29 24.19
CA ALA A 36 -29.71 -16.39 25.12
C ALA A 36 -29.26 -17.66 24.40
N ASP A 37 -29.84 -17.95 23.23
CA ASP A 37 -29.41 -19.07 22.40
C ASP A 37 -28.00 -18.87 21.86
N TYR A 38 -27.64 -17.65 21.43
CA TYR A 38 -26.27 -17.34 21.03
C TYR A 38 -25.26 -17.55 22.18
N ARG A 39 -25.61 -17.16 23.41
CA ARG A 39 -24.75 -17.41 24.57
C ARG A 39 -24.57 -18.89 24.89
N ARG A 40 -25.62 -19.71 24.70
CA ARG A 40 -25.49 -21.17 24.83
C ARG A 40 -24.56 -21.73 23.75
N PHE A 41 -24.74 -21.33 22.49
CA PHE A 41 -23.82 -21.70 21.41
C PHE A 41 -22.37 -21.35 21.74
N LEU A 42 -22.09 -20.15 22.27
CA LEU A 42 -20.73 -19.77 22.69
C LEU A 42 -20.19 -20.64 23.84
N ALA A 43 -21.04 -20.98 24.81
CA ALA A 43 -20.64 -21.85 25.92
C ALA A 43 -20.35 -23.28 25.44
N ASP A 44 -21.20 -23.82 24.57
CA ASP A 44 -21.09 -25.17 24.02
C ASP A 44 -19.84 -25.32 23.12
N ASN A 45 -19.37 -24.23 22.51
CA ASN A 45 -18.19 -24.21 21.63
C ASN A 45 -16.97 -23.50 22.25
N ALA A 46 -16.97 -23.28 23.58
CA ALA A 46 -15.97 -22.45 24.24
C ALA A 46 -14.53 -22.96 24.06
N GLU A 47 -14.33 -24.28 24.06
CA GLU A 47 -13.01 -24.90 23.90
C GLU A 47 -12.44 -24.63 22.50
N ASP A 48 -13.23 -24.86 21.44
CA ASP A 48 -12.82 -24.63 20.05
C ASP A 48 -12.54 -23.15 19.78
N ILE A 49 -13.39 -22.26 20.32
CA ILE A 49 -13.20 -20.81 20.22
C ILE A 49 -11.88 -20.40 20.87
N SER A 50 -11.60 -20.88 22.09
CA SER A 50 -10.36 -20.59 22.81
C SER A 50 -9.14 -21.14 22.07
N ALA A 51 -9.20 -22.37 21.57
CA ALA A 51 -8.11 -22.98 20.81
C ALA A 51 -7.81 -22.23 19.51
N PHE A 52 -8.83 -21.70 18.81
CA PHE A 52 -8.63 -20.83 17.65
C PHE A 52 -7.99 -19.50 18.05
N GLN A 53 -8.51 -18.82 19.08
CA GLN A 53 -7.99 -17.54 19.56
C GLN A 53 -6.52 -17.62 19.98
N GLN A 54 -6.14 -18.69 20.68
CA GLN A 54 -4.75 -18.91 21.10
C GLN A 54 -3.81 -19.07 19.89
N ARG A 55 -4.20 -19.87 18.89
CA ARG A 55 -3.41 -20.03 17.67
C ARG A 55 -3.26 -18.73 16.90
N GLN A 56 -4.35 -17.96 16.77
CA GLN A 56 -4.33 -16.66 16.12
C GLN A 56 -3.39 -15.68 16.85
N GLN A 57 -3.48 -15.61 18.18
CA GLN A 57 -2.64 -14.72 18.99
C GLN A 57 -1.16 -15.09 18.88
N GLN A 58 -0.83 -16.38 18.93
CA GLN A 58 0.55 -16.84 18.77
C GLN A 58 1.10 -16.49 17.38
N ALA A 59 0.34 -16.76 16.32
CA ALA A 59 0.74 -16.43 14.95
C ALA A 59 0.91 -14.91 14.75
N PHE A 60 -0.02 -14.10 15.29
CA PHE A 60 0.06 -12.65 15.25
C PHE A 60 1.30 -12.12 15.96
N SER A 61 1.54 -12.53 17.20
CA SER A 61 2.72 -12.08 17.96
C SER A 61 4.02 -12.44 17.26
N HIS A 62 4.11 -13.66 16.69
CA HIS A 62 5.29 -14.08 15.93
C HIS A 62 5.52 -13.20 14.69
N GLU A 63 4.46 -12.91 13.94
CA GLU A 63 4.53 -12.05 12.75
C GLU A 63 4.93 -10.61 13.12
N VAL A 64 4.32 -10.04 14.16
CA VAL A 64 4.66 -8.68 14.64
C VAL A 64 6.12 -8.59 15.06
N THR A 65 6.63 -9.56 15.83
CA THR A 65 8.04 -9.56 16.22
C THR A 65 8.97 -9.65 15.01
N ARG A 66 8.60 -10.44 13.98
CA ARG A 66 9.38 -10.51 12.74
C ARG A 66 9.41 -9.16 12.03
N TRP A 67 8.27 -8.51 11.85
CA TRP A 67 8.21 -7.21 11.19
C TRP A 67 8.99 -6.13 11.95
N GLN A 68 8.92 -6.10 13.27
CA GLN A 68 9.71 -5.16 14.07
C GLN A 68 11.22 -5.34 13.84
N ALA A 69 11.69 -6.59 13.79
CA ALA A 69 13.09 -6.87 13.50
C ALA A 69 13.49 -6.48 12.07
N GLU A 70 12.62 -6.76 11.08
CA GLU A 70 12.83 -6.36 9.68
C GLU A 70 12.81 -4.83 9.50
N GLU A 71 11.92 -4.12 10.20
CA GLU A 71 11.87 -2.66 10.22
C GLU A 71 13.12 -2.06 10.86
N GLU A 72 13.55 -2.57 12.02
CA GLU A 72 14.81 -2.14 12.66
C GLU A 72 16.02 -2.36 11.75
N GLU A 73 16.08 -3.50 11.04
CA GLU A 73 17.14 -3.79 10.08
C GLU A 73 17.07 -2.86 8.85
N ALA A 74 15.87 -2.60 8.32
CA ALA A 74 15.66 -1.67 7.21
C ALA A 74 16.01 -0.22 7.59
N GLU A 75 15.70 0.21 8.82
CA GLU A 75 16.09 1.50 9.39
C GLU A 75 17.61 1.62 9.56
N ALA A 76 18.30 0.55 9.97
CA ALA A 76 19.75 0.55 10.03
C ALA A 76 20.38 0.70 8.63
N GLN A 77 19.78 0.10 7.59
CA GLN A 77 20.22 0.23 6.19
C GLN A 77 19.81 1.57 5.53
N LEU A 78 18.88 2.31 6.15
CA LEU A 78 18.39 3.63 5.73
C LEU A 78 19.37 4.76 6.03
N LEU A 79 20.28 4.56 6.97
CA LEU A 79 21.27 5.56 7.34
C LEU A 79 22.05 5.97 6.09
N PRO A 80 21.98 7.25 5.66
CA PRO A 80 22.65 7.67 4.45
C PRO A 80 24.15 7.44 4.63
N PRO A 81 24.84 6.93 3.59
CA PRO A 81 26.30 6.98 3.59
C PRO A 81 26.73 8.45 3.74
N PRO A 82 27.90 8.73 4.35
CA PRO A 82 28.42 10.09 4.39
C PRO A 82 28.42 10.67 2.98
N THR A 83 27.73 11.79 2.79
CA THR A 83 27.67 12.48 1.50
C THR A 83 29.01 13.15 1.25
N ASP A 84 29.73 12.66 0.25
CA ASP A 84 30.72 13.48 -0.44
C ASP A 84 29.95 14.57 -1.20
N GLU A 85 29.98 15.80 -0.66
CA GLU A 85 29.45 17.00 -1.29
C GLU A 85 30.35 17.38 -2.48
N GLU A 86 30.33 16.57 -3.54
CA GLU A 86 30.90 16.99 -4.82
C GLU A 86 29.91 17.94 -5.51
N GLU A 87 30.38 19.14 -5.87
CA GLU A 87 29.64 20.09 -6.69
C GLU A 87 29.33 19.47 -8.05
N VAL A 88 28.08 19.07 -8.24
CA VAL A 88 27.60 18.56 -9.52
C VAL A 88 27.12 19.75 -10.36
N ASP A 89 27.91 20.14 -11.36
CA ASP A 89 27.43 21.09 -12.40
C ASP A 89 26.23 20.49 -13.13
N GLY A 90 25.06 21.15 -13.03
CA GLY A 90 23.77 20.72 -13.56
C GLY A 90 22.57 21.42 -12.88
N ASP A 91 21.36 21.21 -13.40
CA ASP A 91 20.13 21.68 -12.75
C ASP A 91 19.65 20.68 -11.71
N LEU A 92 19.39 21.17 -10.50
CA LEU A 92 18.72 20.40 -9.47
C LEU A 92 17.24 20.25 -9.83
N VAL A 93 16.75 19.00 -9.76
CA VAL A 93 15.32 18.69 -9.84
C VAL A 93 14.92 18.08 -8.51
N SER A 94 14.02 18.73 -7.79
CA SER A 94 13.53 18.33 -6.48
C SER A 94 12.04 18.03 -6.50
N ALA A 95 11.54 17.40 -5.43
CA ALA A 95 10.11 17.28 -5.21
C ALA A 95 9.56 18.58 -4.63
N ASP A 96 8.36 18.98 -5.07
CA ASP A 96 7.68 20.17 -4.52
C ASP A 96 6.93 19.88 -3.21
N LEU A 97 6.75 18.60 -2.89
CA LEU A 97 5.93 18.12 -1.78
C LEU A 97 6.69 17.09 -0.95
N ASN A 98 6.28 16.93 0.31
CA ASN A 98 6.62 15.74 1.08
C ASN A 98 5.86 14.52 0.52
N GLY A 99 6.56 13.41 0.31
CA GLY A 99 5.97 12.17 -0.18
C GLY A 99 6.95 11.00 -0.15
N SER A 100 6.59 9.87 -0.76
CA SER A 100 7.48 8.72 -0.94
C SER A 100 7.78 8.52 -2.43
N VAL A 101 9.02 8.19 -2.79
CA VAL A 101 9.36 7.91 -4.19
C VAL A 101 8.69 6.61 -4.63
N TRP A 102 7.62 6.72 -5.40
CA TRP A 102 6.85 5.58 -5.89
C TRP A 102 7.56 4.84 -7.01
N LYS A 103 8.09 5.57 -8.01
CA LYS A 103 8.78 5.00 -9.17
C LYS A 103 9.89 5.93 -9.62
N ILE A 104 11.01 5.35 -10.05
CA ILE A 104 12.05 6.04 -10.82
C ILE A 104 11.90 5.59 -12.27
N LEU A 105 11.69 6.53 -13.19
CA LEU A 105 11.38 6.25 -14.59
C LEU A 105 12.59 6.43 -15.53
N VAL A 106 13.72 6.87 -14.98
CA VAL A 106 14.94 7.18 -15.73
C VAL A 106 16.18 6.63 -15.05
N GLU A 107 17.26 6.50 -15.82
CA GLU A 107 18.57 6.04 -15.33
C GLU A 107 19.65 7.13 -15.52
N PRO A 108 20.71 7.15 -14.70
CA PRO A 108 21.88 7.97 -14.98
C PRO A 108 22.46 7.70 -16.38
N GLY A 109 22.79 8.75 -17.11
CA GLY A 109 23.23 8.71 -18.51
C GLY A 109 22.09 8.78 -19.53
N GLN A 110 20.83 8.66 -19.11
CA GLN A 110 19.69 8.74 -20.01
C GLN A 110 19.43 10.18 -20.50
N ARG A 111 19.13 10.33 -21.78
CA ARG A 111 18.71 11.61 -22.38
C ARG A 111 17.21 11.80 -22.17
N VAL A 112 16.81 12.98 -21.73
CA VAL A 112 15.42 13.33 -21.41
C VAL A 112 14.99 14.62 -22.13
N GLU A 113 13.69 14.75 -22.36
CA GLU A 113 13.07 15.94 -22.93
C GLU A 113 12.44 16.85 -21.86
N ALA A 114 12.19 18.11 -22.20
CA ALA A 114 11.46 19.02 -21.30
C ALA A 114 10.04 18.50 -21.05
N GLY A 115 9.62 18.44 -19.80
CA GLY A 115 8.33 17.88 -19.37
C GLY A 115 8.30 16.36 -19.25
N GLN A 116 9.39 15.65 -19.60
CA GLN A 116 9.43 14.20 -19.44
C GLN A 116 9.39 13.80 -17.96
N PRO A 117 8.50 12.89 -17.53
CA PRO A 117 8.49 12.36 -16.17
C PRO A 117 9.81 11.65 -15.83
N LEU A 118 10.43 12.05 -14.72
CA LEU A 118 11.68 11.48 -14.23
C LEU A 118 11.42 10.50 -13.08
N ILE A 119 10.62 10.92 -12.11
CA ILE A 119 10.20 10.11 -10.97
C ILE A 119 8.71 10.36 -10.70
N VAL A 120 8.07 9.40 -10.03
CA VAL A 120 6.73 9.54 -9.47
C VAL A 120 6.83 9.53 -7.96
N VAL A 121 6.26 10.54 -7.32
CA VAL A 121 6.14 10.67 -5.87
C VAL A 121 4.71 10.35 -5.48
N GLU A 122 4.51 9.48 -4.50
CA GLU A 122 3.22 9.28 -3.86
C GLU A 122 3.08 10.27 -2.70
N ALA A 123 2.08 11.15 -2.79
CA ALA A 123 1.75 12.11 -1.73
C ALA A 123 0.23 12.23 -1.62
N MET A 124 -0.31 12.27 -0.40
CA MET A 124 -1.75 12.46 -0.16
C MET A 124 -2.65 11.45 -0.91
N LYS A 125 -2.19 10.20 -1.07
CA LYS A 125 -2.86 9.12 -1.84
C LYS A 125 -2.98 9.40 -3.34
N MET A 126 -2.14 10.28 -3.86
CA MET A 126 -2.06 10.66 -5.27
C MET A 126 -0.66 10.42 -5.81
N GLU A 127 -0.57 10.03 -7.08
CA GLU A 127 0.70 9.95 -7.81
C GLU A 127 1.00 11.31 -8.46
N LEU A 128 2.16 11.89 -8.14
CA LEU A 128 2.66 13.13 -8.74
C LEU A 128 3.95 12.87 -9.52
N ALA A 129 3.97 13.22 -10.80
CA ALA A 129 5.18 13.15 -11.61
C ALA A 129 6.07 14.38 -11.36
N VAL A 130 7.35 14.14 -11.06
CA VAL A 130 8.39 15.17 -11.12
C VAL A 130 9.02 15.11 -12.51
N THR A 131 8.95 16.22 -13.23
CA THR A 131 9.31 16.28 -14.66
C THR A 131 10.61 17.04 -14.91
N ALA A 132 11.29 16.72 -16.01
CA ALA A 132 12.49 17.44 -16.44
C ALA A 132 12.15 18.90 -16.80
N PRO A 133 12.81 19.92 -16.21
CA PRO A 133 12.56 21.32 -16.54
C PRO A 133 13.04 21.70 -17.95
N ARG A 134 14.02 20.97 -18.49
CA ARG A 134 14.55 21.13 -19.85
C ARG A 134 15.08 19.80 -20.39
N ALA A 135 15.33 19.75 -21.71
CA ALA A 135 16.00 18.60 -22.31
C ALA A 135 17.48 18.52 -21.86
N GLY A 136 17.96 17.31 -21.57
CA GLY A 136 19.30 17.11 -21.01
C GLY A 136 19.68 15.64 -20.85
N ILE A 137 20.73 15.38 -20.08
CA ILE A 137 21.18 14.03 -19.69
C ILE A 137 21.11 13.92 -18.17
N VAL A 138 20.49 12.86 -17.66
CA VAL A 138 20.41 12.59 -16.22
C VAL A 138 21.80 12.27 -15.70
N LYS A 139 22.38 13.11 -14.85
CA LYS A 139 23.75 12.89 -14.34
C LYS A 139 23.78 11.98 -13.12
N ARG A 140 22.85 12.18 -12.18
CA ARG A 140 22.73 11.41 -10.94
C ARG A 140 21.27 11.40 -10.49
N ILE A 141 20.88 10.34 -9.79
CA ILE A 141 19.62 10.26 -9.06
C ILE A 141 19.96 10.10 -7.58
N SER A 142 19.58 11.10 -6.77
CA SER A 142 19.93 11.16 -5.34
C SER A 142 18.84 10.59 -4.42
N CYS A 143 17.79 10.00 -4.98
CA CYS A 143 16.70 9.37 -4.22
C CYS A 143 16.59 7.88 -4.58
N GLN A 144 15.87 7.12 -3.77
CA GLN A 144 15.63 5.69 -3.96
C GLN A 144 14.13 5.40 -3.87
N GLN A 145 13.66 4.42 -4.64
CA GLN A 145 12.28 3.97 -4.58
C GLN A 145 11.90 3.51 -3.16
N GLY A 146 10.71 3.88 -2.71
CA GLY A 146 10.19 3.61 -1.36
C GLY A 146 10.73 4.52 -0.27
N ARG A 147 11.64 5.45 -0.56
CA ARG A 147 12.18 6.40 0.43
C ARG A 147 11.35 7.69 0.50
N PRO A 148 11.24 8.30 1.70
CA PRO A 148 10.62 9.61 1.84
C PRO A 148 11.47 10.68 1.16
N VAL A 149 10.80 11.68 0.60
CA VAL A 149 11.38 12.92 0.07
C VAL A 149 10.64 14.11 0.67
N GLY A 150 11.38 15.19 0.93
CA GLY A 150 10.84 16.47 1.37
C GLY A 150 10.86 17.51 0.24
N PRO A 151 10.24 18.69 0.46
CA PRO A 151 10.32 19.79 -0.47
C PRO A 151 11.73 20.38 -0.53
N GLY A 152 12.19 20.70 -1.75
CA GLY A 152 13.52 21.27 -2.01
C GLY A 152 14.63 20.24 -2.12
#